data_AF-A0A2G8LKV8-F1
#
_entry.id   AF-A0A2G8LKV8-F1
#
_cell.length_a   1.000
_cell.length_b   1.000
_cell.length_c   1.000
_cell.angle_alpha   90.00
_cell.angle_beta   90.00
_cell.angle_gamma   90.00
#
_symmetry.space_group_name_H-M   'P 1'
#
loop_
_entity.id
_entity.type
_entity.pdbx_description
1 polymer ?
#
loop_
_entity_poly.entity_id
_entity_poly.type
_entity_poly.pdbx_seq_one_letter_code
_entity_poly.pdbx_strand_id
1 'polypeptide(L)'
;MTKLVRTCSFLLLSEIIIFIPSQSLVNNLYLPGVVTPLGIGVSNVWSKLLQGKSGIGLLSGEKYEGIPSKGYRKVSPFFVPRILPNLTAGHIGIRYGFQLLLPCTPPGCHAVGDAMRFIRNGDAKVMVAGGAEACICPVAVAGFSSTKYNDRPQESSRPFDARRDGFVMAEGAAVLILEVWSAKEWNHAESRGANILAEILGYGDASHITAPRGDGFGAQRCMKAALRDARVRVEDVGYVNAHATSTPLGDEIENRAIKSVFGSHANNLAVSSTKGATGHLLGAAGALEAIFTVLACQHGQLPPTINLEETDDEFDLNYVPNKSQVWLGDGRRIGLTNSFGFGGTNASLCIGSVR
;
A
#
# COMPACT_ATOMS: atom_id res chain seq x y z
N MET A 1 32.21 -15.50 -15.38
CA MET A 1 31.58 -14.42 -16.16
C MET A 1 30.99 -13.40 -15.18
N THR A 2 31.81 -12.45 -14.74
CA THR A 2 31.80 -11.03 -15.19
C THR A 2 30.57 -10.23 -14.75
N LYS A 3 30.79 -9.40 -13.72
CA LYS A 3 30.35 -8.00 -13.55
C LYS A 3 28.99 -7.62 -14.15
N LEU A 4 28.04 -7.29 -13.27
CA LEU A 4 27.21 -6.09 -13.44
C LEU A 4 27.38 -5.20 -12.20
N VAL A 5 27.91 -4.00 -12.43
CA VAL A 5 28.24 -3.00 -11.41
C VAL A 5 27.07 -2.04 -11.24
N ARG A 6 26.67 -1.88 -9.97
CA ARG A 6 26.16 -0.69 -9.24
C ARG A 6 25.60 0.51 -10.04
N THR A 7 24.47 1.03 -9.53
CA THR A 7 24.41 2.35 -8.85
C THR A 7 23.10 2.49 -8.07
N CYS A 8 23.13 2.28 -6.75
CA CYS A 8 22.14 2.87 -5.83
C CYS A 8 22.88 3.98 -5.08
N SER A 9 22.56 5.23 -5.40
CA SER A 9 23.05 6.40 -4.70
C SER A 9 22.35 6.47 -3.34
N PHE A 10 23.04 6.06 -2.27
CA PHE A 10 22.62 6.35 -0.90
C PHE A 10 23.14 7.74 -0.53
N LEU A 11 22.25 8.70 -0.34
CA LEU A 11 22.56 9.90 0.45
C LEU A 11 22.52 9.50 1.93
N LEU A 12 23.69 9.41 2.54
CA LEU A 12 23.89 9.15 3.97
C LEU A 12 24.56 10.40 4.56
N LEU A 13 23.89 11.05 5.50
CA LEU A 13 24.48 12.02 6.42
C LEU A 13 24.71 11.33 7.78
N SER A 14 25.96 11.42 8.25
CA SER A 14 26.59 10.96 9.49
C SER A 14 26.15 11.83 10.72
N GLU A 15 26.30 11.53 12.03
CA GLU A 15 27.16 10.65 12.86
C GLU A 15 26.74 10.70 14.39
N ILE A 16 27.30 9.81 15.25
CA ILE A 16 27.45 9.79 16.77
C ILE A 16 26.20 9.42 17.64
N ILE A 17 26.04 8.30 18.39
CA ILE A 17 26.69 7.53 19.51
C ILE A 17 26.15 7.81 20.97
N ILE A 18 25.33 6.86 21.47
CA ILE A 18 25.23 6.09 22.77
C ILE A 18 25.39 6.76 24.18
N PHE A 19 24.41 6.54 25.11
CA PHE A 19 24.55 5.77 26.40
C PHE A 19 23.22 5.52 27.18
N ILE A 20 23.12 4.38 27.87
CA ILE A 20 22.00 3.88 28.73
C ILE A 20 22.55 3.57 30.14
N PRO A 21 21.81 3.82 31.24
CA PRO A 21 22.03 3.12 32.50
C PRO A 21 20.93 2.07 32.82
N SER A 22 21.42 0.91 33.27
CA SER A 22 20.76 -0.28 33.82
C SER A 22 20.13 -0.06 35.21
N GLN A 23 19.14 -0.83 35.68
CA GLN A 23 19.20 -2.10 36.45
C GLN A 23 17.77 -2.27 37.07
N SER A 24 17.22 -3.41 37.52
CA SER A 24 17.61 -4.82 37.64
C SER A 24 16.40 -5.63 38.18
N LEU A 25 16.26 -6.88 37.70
CA LEU A 25 15.88 -8.15 38.38
C LEU A 25 14.58 -8.20 39.22
N VAL A 26 13.72 -9.22 39.08
CA VAL A 26 13.85 -10.52 39.77
C VAL A 26 13.36 -11.74 38.94
N ASN A 27 14.06 -12.85 39.19
CA ASN A 27 14.01 -14.22 38.68
C ASN A 27 12.71 -15.03 38.93
N ASN A 28 12.28 -15.85 37.97
CA ASN A 28 12.49 -17.32 37.92
C ASN A 28 11.53 -18.04 36.95
N LEU A 29 12.08 -19.05 36.24
CA LEU A 29 11.49 -20.03 35.31
C LEU A 29 11.15 -19.58 33.86
N TYR A 30 11.89 -20.19 32.93
CA TYR A 30 11.89 -19.94 31.48
C TYR A 30 10.96 -20.90 30.72
N LEU A 31 9.97 -20.33 30.02
CA LEU A 31 9.30 -20.84 28.82
C LEU A 31 9.14 -19.60 27.90
N PRO A 32 9.54 -19.61 26.61
CA PRO A 32 9.33 -18.45 25.76
C PRO A 32 7.82 -18.25 25.58
N GLY A 33 7.34 -17.10 26.07
CA GLY A 33 5.95 -16.81 26.40
C GLY A 33 4.95 -17.11 25.29
N VAL A 34 3.90 -17.83 25.66
CA VAL A 34 2.61 -17.79 24.98
C VAL A 34 1.87 -16.55 25.50
N VAL A 35 1.43 -15.67 24.62
CA VAL A 35 0.46 -14.63 24.98
C VAL A 35 -0.88 -15.32 25.22
N THR A 36 -1.31 -15.39 26.47
CA THR A 36 -2.67 -15.84 26.82
C THR A 36 -3.67 -14.71 26.56
N PRO A 37 -4.83 -14.99 25.93
CA PRO A 37 -5.93 -14.04 25.95
C PRO A 37 -6.35 -13.85 27.42
N LEU A 38 -6.39 -12.61 27.90
CA LEU A 38 -7.06 -12.24 29.16
C LEU A 38 -8.41 -11.62 28.81
N GLY A 39 -9.51 -12.11 29.42
CA GLY A 39 -10.85 -11.55 29.20
C GLY A 39 -11.99 -12.57 29.20
N ILE A 40 -13.17 -12.15 28.71
CA ILE A 40 -14.36 -13.00 28.59
C ILE A 40 -14.22 -13.89 27.34
N GLY A 41 -14.57 -15.18 27.44
CA GLY A 41 -14.53 -16.12 26.31
C GLY A 41 -13.18 -16.81 26.09
N VAL A 42 -12.22 -16.66 27.02
CA VAL A 42 -10.90 -17.30 26.98
C VAL A 42 -11.00 -18.81 26.73
N SER A 43 -11.88 -19.53 27.43
CA SER A 43 -12.05 -20.97 27.24
C SER A 43 -12.54 -21.33 25.83
N ASN A 44 -13.40 -20.50 25.24
CA ASN A 44 -13.90 -20.71 23.87
C ASN A 44 -12.80 -20.44 22.83
N VAL A 45 -12.05 -19.35 23.00
CA VAL A 45 -10.89 -19.02 22.16
C VAL A 45 -9.84 -20.12 22.27
N TRP A 46 -9.54 -20.59 23.49
CA TRP A 46 -8.55 -21.65 23.70
C TRP A 46 -8.99 -22.97 23.08
N SER A 47 -10.25 -23.36 23.30
CA SER A 47 -10.82 -24.57 22.73
C SER A 47 -10.74 -24.56 21.19
N LYS A 48 -11.05 -23.43 20.56
CA LYS A 48 -10.91 -23.28 19.10
C LYS A 48 -9.47 -23.29 18.62
N LEU A 49 -8.54 -22.68 19.35
CA LEU A 49 -7.12 -22.63 18.98
C LEU A 49 -6.46 -24.01 19.11
N LEU A 50 -6.72 -24.73 20.21
CA LEU A 50 -6.25 -26.11 20.41
C LEU A 50 -6.85 -27.10 19.39
N GLN A 51 -8.06 -26.85 18.92
CA GLN A 51 -8.70 -27.63 17.86
C GLN A 51 -8.27 -27.21 16.44
N GLY A 52 -7.33 -26.25 16.30
CA GLY A 52 -6.89 -25.75 14.99
C GLY A 52 -7.94 -24.94 14.22
N LYS A 53 -9.10 -24.65 14.84
CA LYS A 53 -10.24 -23.94 14.22
C LYS A 53 -10.01 -22.42 14.09
N SER A 54 -8.89 -21.92 14.56
CA SER A 54 -8.47 -20.52 14.44
C SER A 54 -7.63 -20.24 13.18
N GLY A 55 -7.24 -21.28 12.44
CA GLY A 55 -6.19 -21.20 11.40
C GLY A 55 -4.77 -21.30 11.95
N ILE A 56 -4.59 -21.15 13.27
CA ILE A 56 -3.36 -21.47 14.01
C ILE A 56 -3.53 -22.87 14.61
N GLY A 57 -2.58 -23.78 14.34
CA GLY A 57 -2.56 -25.14 14.88
C GLY A 57 -1.13 -25.62 15.12
N LEU A 58 -0.98 -26.76 15.80
CA LEU A 58 0.31 -27.42 15.89
C LEU A 58 0.80 -27.81 14.49
N LEU A 59 2.04 -27.45 14.17
CA LEU A 59 2.74 -28.00 13.02
C LEU A 59 3.10 -29.47 13.32
N SER A 60 2.14 -30.36 13.19
CA SER A 60 2.27 -31.79 13.46
C SER A 60 1.83 -32.63 12.26
N GLY A 61 2.47 -33.78 12.05
CA GLY A 61 2.17 -34.76 11.00
C GLY A 61 3.32 -34.98 10.00
N GLU A 62 3.26 -36.09 9.25
CA GLU A 62 4.27 -36.53 8.27
C GLU A 62 4.70 -35.43 7.29
N LYS A 63 3.79 -34.50 6.96
CA LYS A 63 4.04 -33.35 6.06
C LYS A 63 5.12 -32.39 6.56
N TYR A 64 5.37 -32.33 7.87
CA TYR A 64 6.35 -31.43 8.49
C TYR A 64 7.63 -32.15 8.94
N GLU A 65 7.65 -33.48 8.97
CA GLU A 65 8.81 -34.30 9.37
C GLU A 65 10.00 -34.16 8.40
N GLY A 66 9.72 -33.84 7.13
CA GLY A 66 10.74 -33.60 6.10
C GLY A 66 11.31 -32.18 6.05
N ILE A 67 10.86 -31.26 6.91
CA ILE A 67 11.38 -29.89 6.94
C ILE A 67 12.74 -29.90 7.64
N PRO A 68 13.85 -29.56 6.97
CA PRO A 68 15.18 -29.63 7.55
C PRO A 68 15.35 -28.57 8.64
N SER A 69 14.99 -28.90 9.88
CA SER A 69 15.24 -28.07 11.05
C SER A 69 16.51 -28.55 11.76
N LYS A 70 17.54 -27.69 11.86
CA LYS A 70 18.82 -28.03 12.50
C LYS A 70 18.80 -27.88 14.04
N GLY A 71 17.61 -27.95 14.66
CA GLY A 71 17.38 -27.78 16.09
C GLY A 71 17.26 -26.32 16.56
N TYR A 72 16.61 -26.11 17.71
CA TYR A 72 16.26 -24.76 18.25
C TYR A 72 17.48 -23.84 18.44
N ARG A 73 18.66 -24.38 18.78
CA ARG A 73 19.90 -23.61 19.00
C ARG A 73 20.45 -22.96 17.74
N LYS A 74 20.02 -23.39 16.55
CA LYS A 74 20.43 -22.81 15.27
C LYS A 74 19.52 -21.66 14.83
N VAL A 75 18.41 -21.42 15.53
CA VAL A 75 17.54 -20.27 15.27
C VAL A 75 18.19 -19.03 15.88
N SER A 76 18.47 -18.04 15.05
CA SER A 76 19.01 -16.77 15.52
C SER A 76 18.05 -16.12 16.53
N PRO A 77 18.53 -15.53 17.63
CA PRO A 77 17.69 -14.73 18.52
C PRO A 77 17.06 -13.52 17.81
N PHE A 78 17.63 -13.11 16.66
CA PHE A 78 17.07 -12.07 15.79
C PHE A 78 16.05 -12.59 14.78
N PHE A 79 15.72 -13.88 14.75
CA PHE A 79 14.79 -14.43 13.78
C PHE A 79 13.41 -13.76 13.87
N VAL A 80 12.81 -13.74 15.08
CA VAL A 80 11.51 -13.11 15.29
C VAL A 80 11.56 -11.61 14.98
N PRO A 81 12.53 -10.82 15.50
CA PRO A 81 12.68 -9.42 15.11
C PRO A 81 12.87 -9.17 13.60
N ARG A 82 13.37 -10.16 12.85
CA ARG A 82 13.64 -10.00 11.42
C ARG A 82 12.42 -10.25 10.53
N ILE A 83 11.43 -11.01 11.00
CA ILE A 83 10.28 -11.43 10.19
C ILE A 83 8.98 -10.73 10.54
N LEU A 84 8.92 -10.01 11.67
CA LEU A 84 7.70 -9.31 12.10
C LEU A 84 7.43 -8.09 11.20
N PRO A 85 6.27 -8.01 10.52
CA PRO A 85 5.99 -6.95 9.55
C PRO A 85 6.01 -5.52 10.12
N ASN A 86 5.64 -5.36 11.40
CA ASN A 86 5.66 -4.06 12.08
C ASN A 86 7.08 -3.53 12.35
N LEU A 87 8.11 -4.39 12.30
CA LEU A 87 9.48 -3.96 12.59
C LEU A 87 10.15 -3.21 11.45
N THR A 88 9.58 -3.20 10.23
CA THR A 88 9.98 -2.23 9.21
C THR A 88 9.80 -0.79 9.72
N ALA A 89 8.62 -0.49 10.26
CA ALA A 89 8.35 0.77 10.94
C ALA A 89 9.22 0.89 12.21
N GLY A 90 9.25 -0.14 13.05
CA GLY A 90 10.06 -0.13 14.28
C GLY A 90 11.54 0.23 14.06
N HIS A 91 12.18 -0.29 13.01
CA HIS A 91 13.57 0.01 12.68
C HIS A 91 13.79 1.46 12.22
N ILE A 92 12.85 2.03 11.46
CA ILE A 92 12.87 3.45 11.10
C ILE A 92 12.74 4.30 12.38
N GLY A 93 11.83 3.93 13.29
CA GLY A 93 11.62 4.63 14.54
C GLY A 93 12.86 4.61 15.43
N ILE A 94 13.47 3.43 15.60
CA ILE A 94 14.72 3.27 16.35
C ILE A 94 15.87 4.06 15.72
N ARG A 95 16.00 4.03 14.39
CA ARG A 95 17.11 4.67 13.68
C ARG A 95 17.05 6.19 13.70
N TYR A 96 15.85 6.77 13.60
CA TYR A 96 15.65 8.21 13.46
C TYR A 96 15.01 8.88 14.68
N GLY A 97 14.68 8.12 15.73
CA GLY A 97 14.10 8.64 16.96
C GLY A 97 12.61 9.01 16.86
N PHE A 98 11.87 8.44 15.90
CA PHE A 98 10.43 8.71 15.76
C PHE A 98 9.60 7.94 16.79
N GLN A 99 8.63 8.63 17.40
CA GLN A 99 7.84 8.10 18.52
C GLN A 99 6.57 7.36 18.09
N LEU A 100 6.04 7.63 16.88
CA LEU A 100 4.84 7.00 16.35
C LEU A 100 5.05 6.63 14.87
N LEU A 101 4.96 5.34 14.56
CA LEU A 101 5.00 4.83 13.20
C LEU A 101 3.93 3.76 13.04
N LEU A 102 3.21 3.82 11.92
CA LEU A 102 2.16 2.86 11.65
C LEU A 102 2.73 1.65 10.91
N PRO A 103 2.34 0.42 11.30
CA PRO A 103 2.71 -0.76 10.55
C PRO A 103 2.14 -0.67 9.14
N CYS A 104 2.92 -1.09 8.14
CA CYS A 104 2.46 -1.24 6.77
C CYS A 104 1.33 -2.28 6.75
N THR A 105 0.08 -1.84 6.75
CA THR A 105 -1.07 -2.71 6.53
C THR A 105 -1.38 -2.71 5.04
N PRO A 106 -1.36 -3.86 4.36
CA PRO A 106 -1.87 -3.94 3.00
C PRO A 106 -3.37 -3.57 3.00
N PRO A 107 -3.82 -2.73 2.06
CA PRO A 107 -3.04 -2.03 1.04
C PRO A 107 -2.28 -0.80 1.58
N GLY A 108 -1.05 -0.56 1.12
CA GLY A 108 -0.15 0.52 1.60
C GLY A 108 -0.72 1.97 1.60
N CYS A 109 -1.85 2.20 0.92
CA CYS A 109 -2.64 3.43 1.07
C CYS A 109 -3.19 3.66 2.48
N HIS A 110 -3.45 2.59 3.25
CA HIS A 110 -3.87 2.70 4.64
C HIS A 110 -2.87 3.44 5.51
N ALA A 111 -1.57 3.15 5.36
CA ALA A 111 -0.54 3.83 6.16
C ALA A 111 -0.58 5.35 5.96
N VAL A 112 -0.80 5.81 4.72
CA VAL A 112 -0.91 7.23 4.37
C VAL A 112 -2.22 7.84 4.89
N GLY A 113 -3.35 7.14 4.70
CA GLY A 113 -4.66 7.59 5.16
C GLY A 113 -4.78 7.65 6.69
N ASP A 114 -4.21 6.67 7.38
CA ASP A 114 -4.17 6.63 8.84
C ASP A 114 -3.24 7.72 9.38
N ALA A 115 -2.06 7.92 8.79
CA ALA A 115 -1.17 9.03 9.15
C ALA A 115 -1.85 10.40 9.03
N MET A 116 -2.62 10.60 7.96
CA MET A 116 -3.47 11.77 7.78
C MET A 116 -4.52 11.90 8.90
N ARG A 117 -5.15 10.80 9.35
CA ARG A 117 -6.09 10.80 10.49
C ARG A 117 -5.39 11.18 11.80
N PHE A 118 -4.21 10.62 12.11
CA PHE A 118 -3.43 11.01 13.30
C PHE A 118 -3.07 12.49 13.29
N ILE A 119 -2.65 13.01 12.13
CA ILE A 119 -2.35 14.44 11.97
C ILE A 119 -3.59 15.30 12.20
N ARG A 120 -4.74 14.94 11.60
CA ARG A 120 -6.00 15.66 11.77
C ARG A 120 -6.54 15.64 13.19
N ASN A 121 -6.31 14.55 13.91
CA ASN A 121 -6.77 14.37 15.29
C ASN A 121 -5.85 15.06 16.32
N GLY A 122 -4.69 15.58 15.89
CA GLY A 122 -3.73 16.23 16.78
C GLY A 122 -2.80 15.27 17.51
N ASP A 123 -2.73 14.00 17.08
CA ASP A 123 -1.84 12.99 17.67
C ASP A 123 -0.38 13.17 17.22
N ALA A 124 -0.15 13.76 16.04
CA ALA A 124 1.19 14.00 15.50
C ALA A 124 1.23 15.22 14.57
N LYS A 125 2.30 16.03 14.63
CA LYS A 125 2.53 17.13 13.67
C LYS A 125 3.14 16.67 12.35
N VAL A 126 3.91 15.58 12.41
CA VAL A 126 4.65 14.99 11.29
C VAL A 126 4.49 13.48 11.39
N MET A 127 4.21 12.82 10.27
CA MET A 127 4.16 11.37 10.17
C MET A 127 4.98 10.90 8.97
N VAL A 128 5.76 9.85 9.18
CA VAL A 128 6.42 9.10 8.12
C VAL A 128 5.52 7.93 7.75
N ALA A 129 4.95 7.94 6.55
CA ALA A 129 3.91 7.01 6.14
C ALA A 129 4.25 6.34 4.82
N GLY A 130 4.02 5.04 4.70
CA GLY A 130 4.33 4.33 3.48
C GLY A 130 4.28 2.82 3.59
N GLY A 131 4.89 2.15 2.63
CA GLY A 131 4.96 0.71 2.54
C GLY A 131 6.28 0.23 1.97
N ALA A 132 6.67 -0.99 2.32
CA ALA A 132 7.82 -1.68 1.77
C ALA A 132 7.49 -3.16 1.55
N GLU A 133 7.98 -3.72 0.46
CA GLU A 133 7.91 -5.15 0.17
C GLU A 133 9.19 -5.61 -0.52
N ALA A 134 9.70 -6.77 -0.14
CA ALA A 134 10.87 -7.41 -0.75
C ALA A 134 10.76 -8.93 -0.68
N CYS A 135 9.68 -9.46 -1.25
CA CYS A 135 9.30 -10.87 -1.11
C CYS A 135 9.48 -11.71 -2.39
N ILE A 136 10.19 -11.19 -3.40
CA ILE A 136 10.42 -11.94 -4.65
C ILE A 136 11.29 -13.15 -4.34
N CYS A 137 10.69 -14.32 -4.38
CA CYS A 137 11.36 -15.61 -4.23
C CYS A 137 10.60 -16.67 -5.04
N PRO A 138 11.23 -17.82 -5.37
CA PRO A 138 10.59 -18.84 -6.20
C PRO A 138 9.21 -19.28 -5.70
N VAL A 139 9.03 -19.38 -4.37
CA VAL A 139 7.75 -19.75 -3.76
C VAL A 139 6.70 -18.65 -3.93
N ALA A 140 7.06 -17.38 -3.74
CA ALA A 140 6.15 -16.25 -3.93
C ALA A 140 5.74 -16.10 -5.40
N VAL A 141 6.70 -16.20 -6.32
CA VAL A 141 6.44 -16.16 -7.77
C VAL A 141 5.53 -17.33 -8.17
N ALA A 142 5.79 -18.55 -7.70
CA ALA A 142 4.94 -19.71 -7.97
C ALA A 142 3.52 -19.55 -7.39
N GLY A 143 3.35 -18.84 -6.28
CA GLY A 143 2.06 -18.64 -5.63
C GLY A 143 1.22 -17.49 -6.19
N PHE A 144 1.86 -16.47 -6.77
CA PHE A 144 1.19 -15.21 -7.16
C PHE A 144 1.33 -14.85 -8.64
N SER A 145 2.42 -15.20 -9.32
CA SER A 145 2.64 -14.82 -10.71
C SER A 145 1.95 -15.80 -11.65
N SER A 146 0.92 -15.33 -12.37
CA SER A 146 0.05 -16.14 -13.22
C SER A 146 0.09 -15.77 -14.71
N THR A 147 1.04 -14.93 -15.12
CA THR A 147 1.11 -14.43 -16.50
C THR A 147 1.71 -15.45 -17.46
N LYS A 148 1.18 -15.50 -18.69
CA LYS A 148 1.69 -16.32 -19.80
C LYS A 148 2.78 -15.60 -20.59
N TYR A 149 3.03 -14.33 -20.31
CA TYR A 149 4.01 -13.48 -21.00
C TYR A 149 5.46 -13.68 -20.52
N ASN A 150 5.82 -14.87 -20.06
CA ASN A 150 7.16 -15.16 -19.54
C ASN A 150 8.27 -14.96 -20.58
N ASP A 151 7.97 -15.22 -21.86
CA ASP A 151 8.91 -14.99 -22.97
C ASP A 151 8.96 -13.52 -23.44
N ARG A 152 8.01 -12.70 -22.98
CA ARG A 152 7.88 -11.27 -23.33
C ARG A 152 7.60 -10.42 -22.08
N PRO A 153 8.52 -10.41 -21.10
CA PRO A 153 8.27 -9.83 -19.78
C PRO A 153 7.97 -8.33 -19.83
N GLN A 154 8.50 -7.61 -20.82
CA GLN A 154 8.23 -6.18 -21.01
C GLN A 154 6.76 -5.88 -21.32
N GLU A 155 6.03 -6.85 -21.85
CA GLU A 155 4.62 -6.71 -22.19
C GLU A 155 3.68 -7.35 -21.13
N SER A 156 4.22 -7.89 -20.03
CA SER A 156 3.44 -8.80 -19.16
C SER A 156 2.38 -8.08 -18.33
N SER A 157 2.75 -6.99 -17.64
CA SER A 157 1.76 -6.15 -16.95
C SER A 157 1.17 -5.16 -17.94
N ARG A 158 -0.12 -5.34 -18.25
CA ARG A 158 -0.87 -4.59 -19.27
C ARG A 158 -2.28 -4.23 -18.74
N PRO A 159 -2.37 -3.37 -17.72
CA PRO A 159 -3.66 -3.00 -17.13
C PRO A 159 -4.67 -2.54 -18.18
N PHE A 160 -5.92 -2.98 -18.06
CA PHE A 160 -7.03 -2.69 -18.98
C PHE A 160 -6.92 -3.27 -20.40
N ASP A 161 -5.79 -3.86 -20.81
CA ASP A 161 -5.66 -4.47 -22.14
C ASP A 161 -6.56 -5.71 -22.24
N ALA A 162 -7.16 -5.94 -23.40
CA ALA A 162 -8.02 -7.10 -23.69
C ALA A 162 -7.31 -8.44 -23.43
N ARG A 163 -5.97 -8.46 -23.50
CA ARG A 163 -5.16 -9.68 -23.35
C ARG A 163 -4.48 -9.79 -21.98
N ARG A 164 -4.88 -8.97 -21.00
CA ARG A 164 -4.39 -9.02 -19.62
C ARG A 164 -4.66 -10.40 -18.98
N ASP A 165 -3.68 -10.96 -18.26
CA ASP A 165 -3.78 -12.33 -17.73
C ASP A 165 -3.24 -12.52 -16.30
N GLY A 166 -2.87 -11.44 -15.63
CA GLY A 166 -2.26 -11.47 -14.32
C GLY A 166 -1.37 -10.27 -14.06
N PHE A 167 -0.98 -10.12 -12.80
CA PHE A 167 -0.04 -9.08 -12.40
C PHE A 167 1.40 -9.60 -12.40
N VAL A 168 2.35 -8.67 -12.54
CA VAL A 168 3.79 -8.93 -12.37
C VAL A 168 4.18 -8.52 -10.96
N MET A 169 4.73 -9.45 -10.17
CA MET A 169 5.20 -9.14 -8.82
C MET A 169 6.45 -8.25 -8.89
N ALA A 170 6.50 -7.24 -8.03
CA ALA A 170 7.64 -6.35 -7.86
C ALA A 170 7.96 -6.15 -6.38
N GLU A 171 9.12 -5.55 -6.12
CA GLU A 171 9.59 -5.19 -4.78
C GLU A 171 10.05 -3.74 -4.76
N GLY A 172 10.03 -3.14 -3.57
CA GLY A 172 10.46 -1.77 -3.36
C GLY A 172 9.85 -1.17 -2.10
N ALA A 173 10.15 0.10 -1.86
CA ALA A 173 9.60 0.87 -0.77
C ALA A 173 9.20 2.27 -1.25
N ALA A 174 8.12 2.79 -0.69
CA ALA A 174 7.62 4.13 -0.95
C ALA A 174 7.21 4.76 0.37
N VAL A 175 7.69 5.98 0.61
CA VAL A 175 7.48 6.71 1.87
C VAL A 175 7.17 8.16 1.54
N LEU A 176 6.16 8.70 2.23
CA LEU A 176 5.78 10.11 2.23
C LEU A 176 5.98 10.69 3.63
N ILE A 177 6.35 11.98 3.67
CA ILE A 177 6.35 12.77 4.89
C ILE A 177 5.09 13.62 4.88
N LEU A 178 4.18 13.37 5.81
CA LEU A 178 2.95 14.13 5.95
C LEU A 178 3.13 15.09 7.13
N GLU A 179 2.69 16.34 6.94
CA GLU A 179 2.77 17.37 7.98
C GLU A 179 1.45 18.13 8.08
N VAL A 180 1.17 18.64 9.27
CA VAL A 180 0.15 19.68 9.42
C VAL A 180 0.59 20.90 8.62
N TRP A 181 -0.22 21.31 7.64
CA TRP A 181 0.09 22.48 6.84
C TRP A 181 -0.08 23.77 7.66
N SER A 182 -1.32 24.19 7.89
CA SER A 182 -1.64 25.40 8.65
C SER A 182 -2.94 25.19 9.42
N ALA A 183 -2.81 24.95 10.71
CA ALA A 183 -3.90 25.04 11.68
C ALA A 183 -3.53 26.15 12.66
N LYS A 184 -4.49 26.99 13.09
CA LYS A 184 -4.22 28.22 13.87
C LYS A 184 -3.22 28.04 15.01
N GLU A 185 -3.32 26.93 15.74
CA GLU A 185 -2.47 26.61 16.90
C GLU A 185 -1.35 25.60 16.59
N TRP A 186 -1.32 25.05 15.37
CA TRP A 186 -0.51 23.88 14.98
C TRP A 186 0.17 24.04 13.62
N ASN A 187 0.40 25.29 13.18
CA ASN A 187 1.13 25.57 11.94
C ASN A 187 2.56 25.01 12.00
N HIS A 188 2.89 24.08 11.10
CA HIS A 188 4.19 23.41 11.06
C HIS A 188 4.86 23.52 9.70
N ALA A 189 4.25 22.99 8.64
CA ALA A 189 4.89 22.96 7.32
C ALA A 189 5.14 24.38 6.78
N GLU A 190 4.17 25.28 6.92
CA GLU A 190 4.30 26.66 6.48
C GLU A 190 5.28 27.45 7.37
N SER A 191 5.23 27.28 8.70
CA SER A 191 6.12 28.00 9.63
C SER A 191 7.61 27.69 9.44
N ARG A 192 7.95 26.47 8.98
CA ARG A 192 9.34 26.10 8.64
C ARG A 192 9.72 26.32 7.18
N GLY A 193 8.82 26.88 6.36
CA GLY A 193 9.05 27.09 4.93
C GLY A 193 9.21 25.79 4.13
N ALA A 194 8.46 24.75 4.48
CA ALA A 194 8.49 23.48 3.76
C ALA A 194 8.00 23.65 2.31
N ASN A 195 8.62 22.92 1.36
CA ASN A 195 8.09 22.80 0.02
C ASN A 195 6.90 21.83 0.02
N ILE A 196 5.69 22.35 -0.19
CA ILE A 196 4.46 21.57 -0.14
C ILE A 196 4.17 21.04 -1.54
N LEU A 197 4.14 19.71 -1.67
CA LEU A 197 3.98 19.05 -2.97
C LEU A 197 2.50 18.92 -3.37
N ALA A 198 1.65 18.57 -2.41
CA ALA A 198 0.22 18.36 -2.57
C ALA A 198 -0.46 18.31 -1.19
N GLU A 199 -1.80 18.25 -1.19
CA GLU A 199 -2.62 18.04 -0.01
C GLU A 199 -3.34 16.69 -0.07
N ILE A 200 -3.31 15.94 1.04
CA ILE A 200 -4.21 14.79 1.22
C ILE A 200 -5.56 15.31 1.73
N LEU A 201 -6.55 15.33 0.84
CA LEU A 201 -7.87 15.91 1.08
C LEU A 201 -8.80 14.95 1.79
N GLY A 202 -8.75 13.66 1.45
CA GLY A 202 -9.70 12.67 1.96
C GLY A 202 -9.15 11.27 1.98
N TYR A 203 -9.66 10.44 2.88
CA TYR A 203 -9.35 9.03 2.97
C TYR A 203 -10.62 8.20 3.21
N GLY A 204 -10.81 7.17 2.39
CA GLY A 204 -11.89 6.21 2.51
C GLY A 204 -11.39 4.77 2.55
N ASP A 205 -11.91 3.99 3.49
CA ASP A 205 -11.63 2.58 3.69
C ASP A 205 -12.92 1.73 3.59
N ALA A 206 -12.78 0.51 3.10
CA ALA A 206 -13.86 -0.48 3.05
C ALA A 206 -13.31 -1.90 3.15
N SER A 207 -13.65 -2.62 4.21
CA SER A 207 -13.26 -4.03 4.43
C SER A 207 -14.48 -4.98 4.37
N HIS A 208 -14.32 -6.15 3.77
CA HIS A 208 -15.29 -7.25 3.86
C HIS A 208 -14.57 -8.60 4.05
N ILE A 209 -15.10 -9.48 4.91
CA ILE A 209 -14.42 -10.73 5.35
C ILE A 209 -14.32 -11.83 4.25
N THR A 210 -14.99 -11.66 3.11
CA THR A 210 -15.00 -12.62 2.00
C THR A 210 -14.44 -11.99 0.72
N ALA A 211 -14.06 -12.83 -0.25
CA ALA A 211 -13.49 -12.47 -1.56
C ALA A 211 -14.11 -11.21 -2.20
N PRO A 212 -13.35 -10.45 -3.03
CA PRO A 212 -13.82 -9.23 -3.66
C PRO A 212 -15.19 -9.48 -4.29
N ARG A 213 -16.17 -8.65 -3.91
CA ARG A 213 -17.51 -8.77 -4.47
C ARG A 213 -17.42 -8.41 -5.96
N GLY A 214 -17.96 -9.28 -6.81
CA GLY A 214 -17.97 -9.08 -8.27
C GLY A 214 -18.71 -7.81 -8.72
N ASP A 215 -19.52 -7.20 -7.84
CA ASP A 215 -20.22 -5.92 -8.08
C ASP A 215 -19.34 -4.67 -7.85
N GLY A 216 -18.10 -4.84 -7.38
CA GLY A 216 -17.18 -3.72 -7.09
C GLY A 216 -17.62 -2.83 -5.93
N PHE A 217 -18.54 -3.29 -5.08
CA PHE A 217 -19.09 -2.49 -3.98
C PHE A 217 -18.02 -1.94 -3.04
N GLY A 218 -16.97 -2.70 -2.75
CA GLY A 218 -15.84 -2.26 -1.91
C GLY A 218 -15.12 -1.05 -2.49
N ALA A 219 -14.77 -1.11 -3.78
CA ALA A 219 -14.13 -0.02 -4.52
C ALA A 219 -15.05 1.22 -4.58
N GLN A 220 -16.34 1.04 -4.89
CA GLN A 220 -17.30 2.14 -4.89
C GLN A 220 -17.41 2.82 -3.52
N ARG A 221 -17.46 2.02 -2.45
CA ARG A 221 -17.61 2.52 -1.08
C ARG A 221 -16.39 3.31 -0.63
N CYS A 222 -15.18 2.82 -0.86
CA CYS A 222 -13.97 3.52 -0.42
C CYS A 222 -13.75 4.82 -1.22
N MET A 223 -14.00 4.83 -2.53
CA MET A 223 -13.94 6.06 -3.34
C MET A 223 -14.97 7.10 -2.86
N LYS A 224 -16.24 6.71 -2.68
CA LYS A 224 -17.28 7.61 -2.15
C LYS A 224 -16.94 8.12 -0.74
N ALA A 225 -16.36 7.28 0.10
CA ALA A 225 -15.93 7.68 1.44
C ALA A 225 -14.78 8.70 1.41
N ALA A 226 -13.78 8.50 0.54
CA ALA A 226 -12.67 9.44 0.36
C ALA A 226 -13.15 10.80 -0.15
N LEU A 227 -14.04 10.83 -1.14
CA LEU A 227 -14.64 12.06 -1.66
C LEU A 227 -15.47 12.80 -0.59
N ARG A 228 -16.26 12.06 0.19
CA ARG A 228 -17.04 12.62 1.31
C ARG A 228 -16.13 13.21 2.39
N ASP A 229 -15.08 12.49 2.79
CA ASP A 229 -14.09 12.97 3.76
C ASP A 229 -13.36 14.23 3.24
N ALA A 230 -13.06 14.27 1.94
CA ALA A 230 -12.48 15.43 1.26
C ALA A 230 -13.44 16.61 1.08
N ARG A 231 -14.76 16.38 1.20
CA ARG A 231 -15.81 17.33 0.78
C ARG A 231 -15.62 17.80 -0.67
N VAL A 232 -15.20 16.87 -1.53
CA VAL A 232 -14.97 17.08 -2.97
C VAL A 232 -16.12 16.45 -3.74
N ARG A 233 -16.65 17.15 -4.75
CA ARG A 233 -17.69 16.60 -5.62
C ARG A 233 -17.05 15.75 -6.71
N VAL A 234 -17.80 14.81 -7.28
CA VAL A 234 -17.28 13.91 -8.31
C VAL A 234 -16.82 14.68 -9.55
N GLU A 235 -17.47 15.81 -9.86
CA GLU A 235 -17.18 16.67 -11.01
C GLU A 235 -15.87 17.46 -10.87
N ASP A 236 -15.35 17.59 -9.64
CA ASP A 236 -14.11 18.31 -9.35
C ASP A 236 -12.88 17.40 -9.48
N VAL A 237 -13.07 16.09 -9.66
CA VAL A 237 -11.99 15.11 -9.83
C VAL A 237 -11.65 14.99 -11.32
N GLY A 238 -10.36 15.05 -11.66
CA GLY A 238 -9.89 14.93 -13.04
C GLY A 238 -9.12 13.65 -13.36
N TYR A 239 -8.69 12.90 -12.33
CA TYR A 239 -7.81 11.75 -12.51
C TYR A 239 -8.06 10.64 -11.48
N VAL A 240 -7.95 9.39 -11.91
CA VAL A 240 -7.89 8.22 -11.04
C VAL A 240 -6.64 7.40 -11.37
N ASN A 241 -5.70 7.35 -10.43
CA ASN A 241 -4.65 6.33 -10.44
C ASN A 241 -5.25 5.03 -9.91
N ALA A 242 -5.58 4.14 -10.84
CA ALA A 242 -6.30 2.91 -10.58
C ALA A 242 -5.40 1.85 -9.94
N HIS A 243 -6.02 0.98 -9.15
CA HIS A 243 -5.35 -0.19 -8.63
C HIS A 243 -5.01 -1.22 -9.73
N ALA A 244 -5.77 -1.25 -10.83
CA ALA A 244 -5.72 -2.18 -11.95
C ALA A 244 -4.38 -2.89 -12.11
N THR A 245 -4.39 -4.18 -11.85
CA THR A 245 -3.21 -5.02 -11.70
C THR A 245 -2.93 -5.84 -12.95
N SER A 246 -3.64 -5.60 -14.06
CA SER A 246 -3.61 -6.44 -15.26
C SER A 246 -4.28 -7.80 -15.02
N THR A 247 -5.24 -7.87 -14.11
CA THR A 247 -6.04 -9.09 -13.86
C THR A 247 -7.39 -8.99 -14.55
N PRO A 248 -7.89 -10.04 -15.24
CA PRO A 248 -9.14 -9.96 -15.99
C PRO A 248 -10.31 -9.42 -15.17
N LEU A 249 -10.55 -10.04 -14.01
CA LEU A 249 -11.66 -9.71 -13.12
C LEU A 249 -11.42 -8.43 -12.31
N GLY A 250 -10.19 -8.20 -11.85
CA GLY A 250 -9.87 -7.05 -10.99
C GLY A 250 -10.02 -5.72 -11.74
N ASP A 251 -9.47 -5.65 -12.95
CA ASP A 251 -9.51 -4.45 -13.79
C ASP A 251 -10.97 -4.14 -14.23
N GLU A 252 -11.78 -5.16 -14.55
CA GLU A 252 -13.20 -5.00 -14.89
C GLU A 252 -14.02 -4.47 -13.71
N ILE A 253 -13.82 -5.05 -12.52
CA ILE A 253 -14.50 -4.62 -11.29
C ILE A 253 -14.17 -3.17 -10.96
N GLU A 254 -12.90 -2.78 -11.05
CA GLU A 254 -12.51 -1.40 -10.78
C GLU A 254 -13.08 -0.42 -11.82
N ASN A 255 -13.03 -0.77 -13.10
CA ASN A 255 -13.60 0.05 -14.17
C ASN A 255 -15.09 0.32 -13.95
N ARG A 256 -15.88 -0.73 -13.66
CA ARG A 256 -17.30 -0.55 -13.32
C ARG A 256 -17.52 0.28 -12.07
N ALA A 257 -16.67 0.10 -11.05
CA ALA A 257 -16.75 0.90 -9.84
C ALA A 257 -16.49 2.39 -10.12
N ILE A 258 -15.49 2.72 -10.95
CA ILE A 258 -15.21 4.09 -11.38
C ILE A 258 -16.42 4.65 -12.12
N LYS A 259 -16.93 3.96 -13.16
CA LYS A 259 -18.11 4.39 -13.92
C LYS A 259 -19.33 4.61 -13.02
N SER A 260 -19.57 3.74 -12.04
CA SER A 260 -20.67 3.86 -11.07
C SER A 260 -20.51 5.05 -10.11
N VAL A 261 -19.29 5.31 -9.62
CA VAL A 261 -19.04 6.42 -8.68
C VAL A 261 -19.17 7.77 -9.39
N PHE A 262 -18.64 7.88 -10.61
CA PHE A 262 -18.55 9.14 -11.33
C PHE A 262 -19.71 9.39 -12.30
N GLY A 263 -20.52 8.38 -12.61
CA GLY A 263 -21.68 8.52 -13.48
C GLY A 263 -21.32 9.15 -14.84
N SER A 264 -22.05 10.18 -15.24
CA SER A 264 -21.78 10.91 -16.49
C SER A 264 -20.42 11.60 -16.52
N HIS A 265 -19.86 11.95 -15.35
CA HIS A 265 -18.54 12.57 -15.26
C HIS A 265 -17.40 11.62 -15.61
N ALA A 266 -17.63 10.31 -15.64
CA ALA A 266 -16.60 9.33 -16.00
C ALA A 266 -15.95 9.62 -17.37
N ASN A 267 -16.71 10.19 -18.32
CA ASN A 267 -16.21 10.56 -19.65
C ASN A 267 -15.23 11.75 -19.64
N ASN A 268 -15.17 12.51 -18.54
CA ASN A 268 -14.23 13.63 -18.35
C ASN A 268 -13.02 13.25 -17.49
N LEU A 269 -12.95 11.99 -17.02
CA LEU A 269 -11.84 11.49 -16.23
C LEU A 269 -10.75 10.93 -17.12
N ALA A 270 -9.51 11.17 -16.72
CA ALA A 270 -8.43 10.28 -17.08
C ALA A 270 -8.28 9.19 -16.00
N VAL A 271 -8.01 7.97 -16.42
CA VAL A 271 -7.69 6.83 -15.56
C VAL A 271 -6.35 6.28 -16.01
N SER A 272 -5.46 5.90 -15.11
CA SER A 272 -4.30 5.10 -15.54
C SER A 272 -3.84 4.16 -14.45
N SER A 273 -3.06 3.15 -14.83
CA SER A 273 -2.34 2.30 -13.88
C SER A 273 -0.86 2.31 -14.19
N THR A 274 -0.06 2.66 -13.18
CA THR A 274 1.41 2.70 -13.29
C THR A 274 2.05 1.32 -13.14
N LYS A 275 1.26 0.27 -12.85
CA LYS A 275 1.78 -1.08 -12.60
C LYS A 275 2.37 -1.75 -13.84
N GLY A 276 2.01 -1.30 -15.04
CA GLY A 276 2.72 -1.68 -16.26
C GLY A 276 4.22 -1.36 -16.18
N ALA A 277 4.57 -0.18 -15.63
CA ALA A 277 5.95 0.29 -15.52
C ALA A 277 6.67 -0.26 -14.28
N THR A 278 5.98 -0.38 -13.15
CA THR A 278 6.61 -0.70 -11.86
C THR A 278 6.45 -2.16 -11.43
N GLY A 279 5.55 -2.91 -12.07
CA GLY A 279 4.95 -4.10 -11.49
C GLY A 279 4.13 -3.77 -10.24
N HIS A 280 3.66 -4.80 -9.55
CA HIS A 280 2.89 -4.68 -8.32
C HIS A 280 3.77 -4.89 -7.10
N LEU A 281 4.06 -3.80 -6.38
CA LEU A 281 4.90 -3.80 -5.17
C LEU A 281 4.15 -4.22 -3.89
N LEU A 282 3.03 -4.93 -4.02
CA LEU A 282 2.23 -5.47 -2.92
C LEU A 282 2.00 -4.42 -1.79
N GLY A 283 2.62 -4.61 -0.62
CA GLY A 283 2.50 -3.71 0.54
C GLY A 283 2.95 -2.26 0.27
N ALA A 284 3.86 -2.02 -0.69
CA ALA A 284 4.33 -0.68 -1.05
C ALA A 284 3.54 -0.02 -2.18
N ALA A 285 2.69 -0.77 -2.90
CA ALA A 285 2.05 -0.31 -4.13
C ALA A 285 1.21 0.97 -3.91
N GLY A 286 0.33 0.97 -2.91
CA GLY A 286 -0.53 2.13 -2.64
C GLY A 286 0.24 3.39 -2.23
N ALA A 287 1.34 3.26 -1.49
CA ALA A 287 2.19 4.40 -1.16
C ALA A 287 2.93 4.94 -2.39
N LEU A 288 3.41 4.05 -3.28
CA LEU A 288 4.06 4.45 -4.53
C LEU A 288 3.06 5.14 -5.48
N GLU A 289 1.85 4.60 -5.60
CA GLU A 289 0.77 5.15 -6.42
C GLU A 289 0.30 6.51 -5.89
N ALA A 290 0.27 6.70 -4.56
CA ALA A 290 0.04 8.01 -3.96
C ALA A 290 1.12 9.02 -4.33
N ILE A 291 2.40 8.63 -4.36
CA ILE A 291 3.49 9.50 -4.84
C ILE A 291 3.27 9.89 -6.30
N PHE A 292 2.90 8.95 -7.18
CA PHE A 292 2.60 9.28 -8.58
C PHE A 292 1.42 10.24 -8.71
N THR A 293 0.36 10.09 -7.91
CA THR A 293 -0.77 11.02 -7.91
C THR A 293 -0.38 12.40 -7.37
N VAL A 294 0.47 12.49 -6.34
CA VAL A 294 1.05 13.75 -5.86
C VAL A 294 1.82 14.45 -6.99
N LEU A 295 2.70 13.72 -7.68
CA LEU A 295 3.49 14.26 -8.79
C LEU A 295 2.60 14.66 -9.97
N ALA A 296 1.52 13.92 -10.24
CA ALA A 296 0.56 14.26 -11.29
C ALA A 296 -0.17 15.58 -10.97
N CYS A 297 -0.62 15.77 -9.72
CA CYS A 297 -1.21 17.02 -9.26
C CYS A 297 -0.22 18.19 -9.33
N GLN A 298 1.04 17.96 -8.94
CA GLN A 298 2.09 18.98 -8.91
C GLN A 298 2.53 19.41 -10.31
N HIS A 299 2.78 18.46 -11.21
CA HIS A 299 3.32 18.73 -12.54
C HIS A 299 2.25 18.95 -13.60
N GLY A 300 0.98 18.63 -13.32
CA GLY A 300 -0.07 18.67 -14.32
C GLY A 300 0.19 17.67 -15.46
N GLN A 301 0.79 16.53 -15.16
CA GLN A 301 1.09 15.48 -16.13
C GLN A 301 0.62 14.13 -15.59
N LEU A 302 -0.15 13.40 -16.40
CA LEU A 302 -0.70 12.10 -16.06
C LEU A 302 0.24 10.99 -16.55
N PRO A 303 0.60 10.03 -15.70
CA PRO A 303 1.46 8.91 -16.10
C PRO A 303 0.68 7.96 -17.02
N PRO A 304 1.33 7.35 -18.03
CA PRO A 304 0.67 6.45 -18.95
C PRO A 304 0.36 5.09 -18.33
N THR A 305 -0.70 4.45 -18.84
CA THR A 305 -0.85 3.00 -18.79
C THR A 305 -0.07 2.40 -19.95
N ILE A 306 1.11 1.83 -19.68
CA ILE A 306 1.92 1.17 -20.72
C ILE A 306 1.39 -0.22 -21.05
N ASN A 307 1.71 -0.72 -22.25
CA ASN A 307 1.26 -2.01 -22.80
C ASN A 307 -0.24 -2.11 -23.09
N LEU A 308 -0.93 -0.97 -23.16
CA LEU A 308 -2.36 -0.91 -23.50
C LEU A 308 -2.51 -0.73 -25.01
N GLU A 309 -2.70 -1.83 -25.73
CA GLU A 309 -2.80 -1.84 -27.20
C GLU A 309 -4.26 -1.93 -27.67
N GLU A 310 -5.06 -2.72 -26.95
CA GLU A 310 -6.45 -2.99 -27.31
C GLU A 310 -7.31 -3.09 -26.04
N THR A 311 -8.48 -2.45 -26.04
CA THR A 311 -9.47 -2.48 -24.96
C THR A 311 -10.70 -3.26 -25.38
N ASP A 312 -11.33 -3.96 -24.43
CA ASP A 312 -12.67 -4.53 -24.64
C ASP A 312 -13.74 -3.41 -24.62
N ASP A 313 -14.95 -3.67 -25.15
CA ASP A 313 -16.06 -2.68 -25.23
C ASP A 313 -16.44 -2.04 -23.87
N GLU A 314 -16.18 -2.75 -22.77
CA GLU A 314 -16.46 -2.26 -21.42
C GLU A 314 -15.48 -1.17 -20.95
N PHE A 315 -14.27 -1.16 -21.53
CA PHE A 315 -13.21 -0.21 -21.23
C PHE A 315 -13.26 0.95 -22.24
N ASP A 316 -14.15 1.91 -21.98
CA ASP A 316 -14.48 3.06 -22.84
C ASP A 316 -14.01 4.41 -22.28
N LEU A 317 -13.20 4.42 -21.21
CA LEU A 317 -12.65 5.65 -20.62
C LEU A 317 -11.31 6.04 -21.24
N ASN A 318 -10.83 7.25 -20.93
CA ASN A 318 -9.46 7.64 -21.25
C ASN A 318 -8.47 6.99 -20.27
N TYR A 319 -7.88 5.86 -20.67
CA TYR A 319 -6.90 5.11 -19.85
C TYR A 319 -5.44 5.62 -19.95
N VAL A 320 -5.22 6.79 -20.55
CA VAL A 320 -3.88 7.36 -20.80
C VAL A 320 -2.94 6.34 -21.48
N PRO A 321 -3.30 5.78 -22.65
CA PRO A 321 -2.59 4.65 -23.24
C PRO A 321 -1.19 5.04 -23.72
N ASN A 322 -0.16 4.32 -23.25
CA ASN A 322 1.24 4.29 -23.67
C ASN A 322 2.06 5.60 -23.62
N LYS A 323 1.42 6.78 -23.61
CA LYS A 323 2.09 8.08 -23.56
C LYS A 323 1.47 8.96 -22.49
N SER A 324 2.33 9.65 -21.73
CA SER A 324 1.89 10.61 -20.72
C SER A 324 0.99 11.67 -21.34
N GLN A 325 -0.02 12.10 -20.61
CA GLN A 325 -0.97 13.12 -21.06
C GLN A 325 -0.86 14.37 -20.18
N VAL A 326 -0.99 15.55 -20.76
CA VAL A 326 -1.10 16.79 -19.97
C VAL A 326 -2.45 16.80 -19.25
N TRP A 327 -2.43 17.07 -17.95
CA TRP A 327 -3.65 17.23 -17.14
C TRP A 327 -4.25 18.61 -17.39
N LEU A 328 -5.13 18.69 -18.38
CA LEU A 328 -5.79 19.92 -18.81
C LEU A 328 -6.78 20.45 -17.75
N GLY A 329 -6.94 21.78 -17.71
CA GLY A 329 -7.86 22.49 -16.81
C GLY A 329 -7.16 23.54 -15.95
N ASP A 330 -7.84 24.66 -15.72
CA ASP A 330 -7.34 25.80 -14.92
C ASP A 330 -7.74 25.70 -13.44
N GLY A 331 -8.59 24.73 -13.11
CA GLY A 331 -9.00 24.45 -11.75
C GLY A 331 -7.93 23.71 -10.93
N ARG A 332 -8.21 23.55 -9.64
CA ARG A 332 -7.39 22.73 -8.75
C ARG A 332 -7.35 21.29 -9.29
N ARG A 333 -6.16 20.72 -9.47
CA ARG A 333 -6.02 19.32 -9.89
C ARG A 333 -6.31 18.42 -8.69
N ILE A 334 -7.35 17.59 -8.80
CA ILE A 334 -7.74 16.65 -7.75
C ILE A 334 -7.82 15.25 -8.37
N GLY A 335 -7.10 14.31 -7.75
CA GLY A 335 -7.06 12.92 -8.19
C GLY A 335 -7.36 11.94 -7.07
N LEU A 336 -7.87 10.76 -7.44
CA LEU A 336 -7.95 9.61 -6.55
C LEU A 336 -6.79 8.66 -6.82
N THR A 337 -6.31 7.98 -5.77
CA THR A 337 -5.49 6.77 -5.91
C THR A 337 -6.15 5.63 -5.16
N ASN A 338 -6.33 4.51 -5.85
CA ASN A 338 -7.03 3.34 -5.35
C ASN A 338 -6.05 2.23 -5.01
N SER A 339 -6.33 1.49 -3.94
CA SER A 339 -5.59 0.26 -3.65
C SER A 339 -6.48 -0.79 -3.01
N PHE A 340 -6.50 -1.98 -3.62
CA PHE A 340 -7.39 -3.07 -3.22
C PHE A 340 -6.56 -4.30 -2.86
N GLY A 341 -6.68 -4.75 -1.62
CA GLY A 341 -5.94 -5.90 -1.09
C GLY A 341 -6.75 -7.19 -1.16
N PHE A 342 -6.03 -8.31 -1.24
CA PHE A 342 -6.61 -9.62 -0.92
C PHE A 342 -7.25 -9.61 0.47
N GLY A 343 -8.33 -10.36 0.64
CA GLY A 343 -9.13 -10.33 1.87
C GLY A 343 -10.16 -9.19 1.93
N GLY A 344 -10.41 -8.50 0.81
CA GLY A 344 -11.54 -7.58 0.68
C GLY A 344 -11.31 -6.22 1.33
N THR A 345 -10.06 -5.85 1.57
CA THR A 345 -9.65 -4.57 2.16
C THR A 345 -9.36 -3.55 1.07
N ASN A 346 -10.12 -2.47 1.00
CA ASN A 346 -10.05 -1.47 -0.07
C ASN A 346 -9.81 -0.08 0.52
N ALA A 347 -8.97 0.70 -0.13
CA ALA A 347 -8.68 2.07 0.25
C ALA A 347 -8.65 3.00 -0.97
N SER A 348 -9.06 4.25 -0.74
CA SER A 348 -8.90 5.33 -1.71
C SER A 348 -8.43 6.60 -0.99
N LEU A 349 -7.44 7.28 -1.56
CA LEU A 349 -6.98 8.60 -1.11
C LEU A 349 -7.39 9.65 -2.13
N CYS A 350 -7.93 10.76 -1.65
CA CYS A 350 -8.20 11.95 -2.45
C CYS A 350 -7.08 12.96 -2.23
N ILE A 351 -6.38 13.32 -3.30
CA ILE A 351 -5.16 14.15 -3.28
C ILE A 351 -5.38 15.34 -4.21
N GLY A 352 -5.07 16.55 -3.74
CA GLY A 352 -5.19 17.78 -4.52
C GLY A 352 -3.86 18.52 -4.65
N SER A 353 -3.68 19.26 -5.75
CA SER A 353 -2.61 20.27 -5.84
C SER A 353 -2.76 21.30 -4.73
N VAL A 354 -1.65 21.92 -4.33
CA VAL A 354 -1.64 23.03 -3.38
C VAL A 354 -2.50 24.18 -3.91
N ARG A 355 -3.23 24.86 -3.01
CA ARG A 355 -4.07 26.02 -3.34
C ARG A 355 -3.29 27.29 -3.61
#